data_AF-A0A1Q7UAP0-F1
#
_entry.id   AF-A0A1Q7UAP0-F1
#
_cell.length_a   1.000
_cell.length_b   1.000
_cell.length_c   1.000
_cell.angle_alpha   90.00
_cell.angle_beta   90.00
_cell.angle_gamma   90.00
#
_symmetry.space_group_name_H-M   'P 1'
#
loop_
_entity.id
_entity.type
_entity.pdbx_description
1 polymer ?
#
loop_
_entity_poly.entity_id
_entity_poly.type
_entity_poly.pdbx_seq_one_letter_code
_entity_poly.pdbx_strand_id
1 'polypeptide(L)'
;MTTADQKVERAANKLQQLASQMAGEGGVKAKLAEPLAEDADFIRKLKPSLIKARAKGEAPVNQQPGKAPLSPTSPQLGKRKKPKKEGSGGPNPFLLVGVAIVAGVVLAKWIDWRGHAHPRD
;
A
#
# COMPACT_ATOMS: atom_id res chain seq x y z
N MET A 1 -11.61 -14.17 -0.26
CA MET A 1 -10.34 -13.63 0.28
C MET A 1 -9.24 -13.99 -0.69
N THR A 2 -8.47 -13.03 -1.21
CA THR A 2 -7.42 -13.30 -2.21
C THR A 2 -6.05 -13.49 -1.55
N THR A 3 -5.11 -14.18 -2.21
CA THR A 3 -3.72 -14.31 -1.74
C THR A 3 -3.04 -12.96 -1.53
N ALA A 4 -3.40 -11.96 -2.35
CA ALA A 4 -2.92 -10.60 -2.20
C ALA A 4 -3.48 -9.93 -0.93
N ASP A 5 -4.76 -10.13 -0.61
CA ASP A 5 -5.34 -9.65 0.65
C ASP A 5 -4.64 -10.27 1.87
N GLN A 6 -4.26 -11.55 1.80
CA GLN A 6 -3.52 -12.21 2.88
C GLN A 6 -2.12 -11.63 3.08
N LYS A 7 -1.41 -11.27 2.01
CA LYS A 7 -0.12 -10.59 2.10
C LYS A 7 -0.26 -9.22 2.76
N VAL A 8 -1.29 -8.47 2.39
CA VAL A 8 -1.62 -7.17 2.99
C VAL A 8 -1.95 -7.32 4.47
N GLU A 9 -2.75 -8.32 4.84
CA GLU A 9 -3.08 -8.58 6.25
C GLU A 9 -1.83 -8.96 7.07
N ARG A 10 -0.96 -9.82 6.52
CA ARG A 10 0.31 -10.18 7.18
C ARG A 10 1.21 -8.97 7.38
N ALA A 11 1.28 -8.06 6.39
CA ALA A 11 2.07 -6.83 6.51
C ALA A 11 1.48 -5.91 7.60
N ALA A 12 0.16 -5.71 7.60
CA ALA A 12 -0.51 -4.91 8.63
C ALA A 12 -0.31 -5.49 10.04
N ASN A 13 -0.40 -6.81 10.20
CA ASN A 13 -0.17 -7.47 11.48
C ASN A 13 1.28 -7.27 11.97
N LYS A 14 2.28 -7.33 11.08
CA LYS A 14 3.67 -7.03 11.44
C LYS A 14 3.86 -5.59 11.91
N LEU A 15 3.26 -4.63 11.21
CA LEU A 15 3.32 -3.21 11.60
C LEU A 15 2.67 -2.98 12.97
N GLN A 16 1.53 -3.60 13.21
CA GLN A 16 0.83 -3.50 14.50
C GLN A 16 1.63 -4.16 15.64
N GLN A 17 2.34 -5.26 15.36
CA GLN A 17 3.22 -5.91 16.33
C GLN A 17 4.43 -5.02 16.69
N LEU A 18 5.04 -4.38 15.69
CA LEU A 18 6.13 -3.42 15.89
C LEU A 18 5.66 -2.18 16.66
N ALA A 19 4.48 -1.65 16.34
CA ALA A 19 3.86 -0.56 17.08
C ALA A 19 3.69 -0.91 18.56
N SER A 20 3.16 -2.11 18.85
CA SER A 20 2.93 -2.58 20.22
C SER A 20 4.23 -2.76 20.99
N GLN A 21 5.29 -3.26 20.35
CA GLN A 21 6.62 -3.38 20.96
C GLN A 21 7.23 -2.00 21.25
N MET A 22 7.18 -1.08 20.29
CA MET A 22 7.73 0.27 20.46
C MET A 22 6.95 1.10 21.49
N ALA A 23 5.65 0.87 21.65
CA ALA A 23 4.85 1.45 22.73
C ALA A 23 5.31 0.98 24.11
N GLY A 24 5.73 -0.29 24.23
CA GLY A 24 6.25 -0.88 25.47
C GLY A 24 7.68 -0.49 25.82
N GLU A 25 8.52 -0.14 24.83
CA GLU A 25 9.93 0.24 25.04
C GLU A 25 10.13 1.66 25.59
N GLY A 26 9.12 2.54 25.49
CA GLY A 26 9.20 3.92 25.98
C GLY A 26 10.15 4.84 25.17
N GLY A 27 10.19 6.13 25.52
CA GLY A 27 11.08 7.11 24.90
C GLY A 27 10.70 7.50 23.45
N VAL A 28 11.70 7.87 22.64
CA VAL A 28 11.49 8.36 21.25
C VAL A 28 10.81 7.30 20.37
N LYS A 29 11.04 6.01 20.64
CA LYS A 29 10.39 4.91 19.91
C LYS A 29 8.90 4.81 20.21
N ALA A 30 8.45 5.14 21.43
CA ALA A 30 7.02 5.17 21.75
C ALA A 30 6.24 6.21 20.92
N LYS A 31 6.91 7.29 20.48
CA LYS A 31 6.33 8.26 19.54
C LYS A 31 6.13 7.70 18.13
N LEU A 32 6.81 6.60 17.78
CA LEU A 32 6.65 5.90 16.50
C LEU A 32 5.56 4.81 16.56
N ALA A 33 5.08 4.46 17.75
CA ALA A 33 4.06 3.42 17.89
C ALA A 33 2.73 3.85 17.27
N GLU A 34 2.32 5.09 17.51
CA GLU A 34 1.10 5.67 16.95
C GLU A 34 1.13 5.75 15.41
N PRO A 35 2.16 6.34 14.76
CA PRO A 35 2.21 6.36 13.30
C PRO A 35 2.33 4.96 12.68
N LEU A 36 3.00 3.99 13.33
CA LEU A 36 3.01 2.61 12.82
C LEU A 36 1.66 1.90 12.96
N ALA A 37 0.91 2.18 14.02
CA ALA A 37 -0.44 1.64 14.19
C ALA A 37 -1.40 2.23 13.13
N GLU A 38 -1.29 3.52 12.86
CA GLU A 38 -2.02 4.19 11.78
C GLU A 38 -1.65 3.62 10.40
N ASP A 39 -0.35 3.37 10.16
CA ASP A 39 0.11 2.73 8.94
C ASP A 39 -0.44 1.30 8.80
N ALA A 40 -0.51 0.53 9.88
CA ALA A 40 -1.12 -0.80 9.85
C ALA A 40 -2.58 -0.74 9.39
N ASP A 41 -3.35 0.23 9.91
CA ASP A 41 -4.73 0.45 9.51
C ASP A 41 -4.85 0.99 8.07
N PHE A 42 -3.91 1.81 7.63
CA PHE A 42 -3.83 2.26 6.24
C PHE A 42 -3.57 1.09 5.28
N ILE A 43 -2.63 0.20 5.60
CA ILE A 43 -2.32 -0.99 4.80
C ILE A 43 -3.56 -1.90 4.71
N ARG A 44 -4.34 -2.06 5.79
CA ARG A 44 -5.61 -2.82 5.73
C ARG A 44 -6.66 -2.19 4.81
N LYS A 45 -6.67 -0.86 4.67
CA LYS A 45 -7.55 -0.16 3.72
C LYS A 45 -7.14 -0.40 2.25
N LEU A 46 -5.89 -0.79 1.99
CA LEU A 46 -5.36 -1.09 0.66
C LEU A 46 -5.58 -2.54 0.20
N LYS A 47 -6.36 -3.36 0.93
CA LYS A 47 -6.71 -4.71 0.46
C LYS A 47 -7.27 -4.66 -0.97
N PRO A 48 -6.68 -5.38 -1.94
CA PRO A 48 -7.12 -5.37 -3.33
C PRO A 48 -8.61 -5.70 -3.51
N SER A 49 -9.15 -6.58 -2.67
CA SER A 49 -10.59 -6.89 -2.64
C SER A 49 -11.47 -5.69 -2.30
N LEU A 50 -11.04 -4.82 -1.38
CA LEU A 50 -11.79 -3.62 -0.98
C LEU A 50 -11.70 -2.53 -2.04
N ILE A 51 -10.54 -2.40 -2.69
CA ILE A 51 -10.36 -1.51 -3.84
C ILE A 51 -11.27 -1.96 -4.98
N LYS A 52 -11.33 -3.27 -5.24
CA LYS A 52 -12.23 -3.86 -6.25
C LYS A 52 -13.70 -3.62 -5.91
N ALA A 53 -14.11 -3.79 -4.66
CA ALA A 53 -15.47 -3.52 -4.21
C ALA A 53 -15.84 -2.03 -4.40
N ARG A 54 -14.94 -1.12 -4.02
CA ARG A 54 -15.13 0.33 -4.24
C ARG A 54 -15.23 0.67 -5.73
N ALA A 55 -14.38 0.06 -6.57
CA ALA A 55 -14.44 0.25 -8.02
C ALA A 55 -15.75 -0.24 -8.64
N LYS A 56 -16.36 -1.29 -8.05
CA LYS A 56 -17.68 -1.80 -8.42
C LYS A 56 -18.86 -1.01 -7.85
N GLY A 57 -18.61 -0.05 -6.95
CA GLY A 57 -19.66 0.70 -6.25
C GLY A 57 -20.30 -0.05 -5.08
N GLU A 58 -19.71 -1.17 -4.64
CA GLU A 58 -20.13 -1.92 -3.47
C GLU A 58 -19.52 -1.28 -2.20
N ALA A 59 -20.26 -1.26 -1.09
CA ALA A 59 -19.76 -0.76 0.20
C ALA A 59 -18.70 -1.75 0.76
N PRO A 60 -17.42 -1.37 0.88
CA PRO A 60 -16.39 -2.29 1.35
C PRO A 60 -16.54 -2.52 2.85
N VAL A 61 -16.93 -3.72 3.25
CA VAL A 61 -17.05 -4.12 4.66
C VAL A 61 -15.67 -4.58 5.15
N ASN A 62 -14.93 -3.67 5.79
CA ASN A 62 -13.70 -3.97 6.52
C ASN A 62 -13.72 -3.27 7.89
N GLN A 63 -14.90 -3.19 8.51
CA GLN A 63 -15.07 -2.65 9.85
C GLN A 63 -14.66 -3.69 10.87
N GLN A 64 -13.82 -3.29 11.82
CA GLN A 64 -13.57 -4.07 13.04
C GLN A 64 -14.90 -4.22 13.79
N PRO A 65 -15.24 -5.43 14.29
CA PRO A 65 -16.43 -5.62 15.13
C PRO A 65 -16.39 -4.66 16.32
N GLY A 66 -17.43 -3.84 16.51
CA GLY A 66 -17.58 -2.95 17.67
C GLY A 66 -17.37 -1.45 17.42
N LYS A 67 -16.90 -1.02 16.24
CA LYS A 67 -16.93 0.41 15.85
C LYS A 67 -18.12 0.67 14.95
N ALA A 68 -19.17 1.28 15.49
CA ALA A 68 -20.31 1.73 14.69
C ALA A 68 -19.82 2.73 13.62
N PRO A 69 -20.18 2.56 12.33
CA PRO A 69 -19.92 3.58 11.34
C PRO A 69 -20.59 4.89 11.78
N LEU A 70 -19.77 5.93 11.97
CA LEU A 70 -20.27 7.29 12.06
C LEU A 70 -20.78 7.67 10.66
N SER A 71 -22.06 7.45 10.42
CA SER A 71 -22.72 7.91 9.20
C SER A 71 -22.71 9.43 9.19
N PRO A 72 -22.21 10.09 8.13
CA PRO A 72 -22.35 11.52 7.97
C PRO A 72 -23.83 11.90 8.00
N THR A 73 -24.20 12.88 8.83
CA THR A 73 -25.58 13.39 8.96
C THR A 73 -26.07 14.18 7.75
N SER A 74 -25.23 14.35 6.73
CA SER A 74 -25.55 15.07 5.50
C SER A 74 -24.86 14.48 4.27
N PRO A 75 -25.41 14.70 3.06
CA PRO A 75 -24.75 14.31 1.82
C PRO A 75 -23.39 15.01 1.69
N GLN A 76 -22.30 14.26 1.83
CA GLN A 76 -20.93 14.80 1.71
C GLN A 76 -20.49 15.08 0.28
N LEU A 77 -21.25 14.59 -0.71
CA LEU A 77 -20.93 14.72 -2.12
C LEU A 77 -22.01 15.60 -2.78
N GLY A 78 -21.61 16.76 -3.28
CA GLY A 78 -22.45 17.59 -4.15
C GLY A 78 -22.80 16.87 -5.46
N LYS A 79 -23.58 17.55 -6.33
CA LYS A 79 -23.99 16.99 -7.63
C LYS A 79 -22.79 16.42 -8.39
N ARG A 80 -22.79 15.10 -8.60
CA ARG A 80 -21.75 14.34 -9.28
C ARG A 80 -21.51 14.96 -10.67
N LYS A 81 -20.34 15.57 -10.89
CA LYS A 81 -19.91 15.94 -12.25
C LYS A 81 -19.89 14.65 -13.07
N LYS A 82 -20.59 14.64 -14.21
CA LYS A 82 -20.54 13.52 -15.15
C LYS A 82 -19.06 13.29 -15.50
N PRO A 83 -18.55 12.05 -15.44
CA PRO A 83 -17.17 11.80 -15.82
C PRO A 83 -16.99 12.28 -17.26
N LYS A 84 -16.07 13.22 -17.48
CA LYS A 84 -15.54 13.44 -18.82
C LYS A 84 -14.98 12.09 -19.25
N LYS A 85 -15.34 11.63 -20.45
CA LYS A 85 -14.63 10.54 -21.11
C LYS A 85 -13.22 11.04 -21.45
N GLU A 86 -12.36 11.14 -20.44
CA GLU A 86 -10.93 11.21 -20.67
C GLU A 86 -10.50 9.85 -21.20
N GLY A 87 -9.73 9.90 -22.29
CA GLY A 87 -9.34 8.76 -23.08
C GLY A 87 -8.88 7.60 -22.21
N SER A 88 -9.37 6.42 -22.60
CA SER A 88 -8.99 5.13 -22.04
C SER A 88 -7.48 5.01 -21.80
N GLY A 89 -7.12 4.73 -20.55
CA GLY A 89 -5.96 3.91 -20.22
C GLY A 89 -4.67 4.67 -20.00
N GLY A 90 -4.29 4.83 -18.72
CA GLY A 90 -2.87 4.97 -18.38
C GLY A 90 -2.06 3.75 -18.83
N PRO A 91 -0.72 3.85 -18.83
CA PRO A 91 0.15 2.76 -19.29
C PRO A 91 -0.16 1.44 -18.59
N ASN A 92 -0.10 0.33 -19.34
CA ASN A 92 -0.33 -1.00 -18.79
C ASN A 92 0.59 -1.22 -17.57
N PRO A 93 0.06 -1.51 -16.36
CA PRO A 93 0.86 -1.65 -15.15
C PRO A 93 1.91 -2.76 -15.27
N PHE A 94 1.66 -3.80 -16.05
CA PHE A 94 2.66 -4.86 -16.31
C PHE A 94 3.81 -4.37 -17.18
N LEU A 95 3.56 -3.41 -18.07
CA LEU A 95 4.59 -2.80 -18.90
C LEU A 95 5.51 -1.93 -18.04
N LEU A 96 4.96 -1.16 -17.10
CA LEU A 96 5.75 -0.41 -16.12
C LEU A 96 6.65 -1.35 -15.28
N VAL A 97 6.10 -2.46 -14.81
CA VAL A 97 6.87 -3.47 -14.05
C VAL A 97 7.96 -4.10 -14.91
N GLY A 98 7.65 -4.48 -16.16
CA GLY A 98 8.62 -5.04 -17.10
C GLY A 98 9.77 -4.08 -17.38
N VAL A 99 9.48 -2.80 -17.63
CA VAL A 99 10.51 -1.76 -17.85
C VAL A 99 11.39 -1.58 -16.62
N ALA A 100 10.82 -1.56 -15.42
CA ALA A 100 11.59 -1.42 -14.18
C ALA A 100 12.57 -2.59 -13.96
N ILE A 101 12.16 -3.83 -14.25
CA ILE A 101 13.03 -5.01 -14.13
C ILE A 101 14.20 -4.92 -15.12
N VAL A 102 13.92 -4.61 -16.39
CA VAL A 102 14.96 -4.48 -17.43
C VAL A 102 15.95 -3.39 -17.06
N ALA A 103 15.47 -2.23 -16.61
CA ALA A 103 16.33 -1.13 -16.17
C ALA A 103 17.23 -1.54 -14.99
N GLY A 104 16.68 -2.28 -14.01
CA GLY A 104 17.45 -2.79 -12.86
C GLY A 104 18.57 -3.75 -13.27
N VAL A 105 18.31 -4.68 -14.19
CA VAL A 105 19.33 -5.61 -14.70
C VAL A 105 20.46 -4.89 -15.42
N VAL A 106 20.12 -3.91 -16.28
CA VAL A 106 21.13 -3.11 -17.01
C VAL A 106 21.98 -2.31 -16.02
N LEU A 107 21.37 -1.68 -15.01
CA LEU A 107 22.08 -0.93 -13.98
C LEU A 107 23.03 -1.85 -13.18
N ALA A 108 22.56 -3.04 -12.78
CA ALA A 108 23.38 -4.02 -12.09
C ALA A 108 24.58 -4.46 -12.94
N LYS A 109 24.35 -4.75 -14.23
CA LYS A 109 25.42 -5.13 -15.18
C LYS A 109 26.45 -4.01 -15.36
N TRP A 110 26.00 -2.77 -15.38
CA TRP A 110 26.89 -1.61 -15.53
C TRP A 110 27.79 -1.39 -14.29
N ILE A 111 27.23 -1.56 -13.09
CA ILE A 111 27.99 -1.50 -11.83
C ILE A 111 29.00 -2.65 -11.76
N ASP A 112 28.57 -3.88 -12.06
CA ASP A 112 29.43 -5.07 -12.10
C ASP A 112 30.60 -4.90 -13.08
N TRP A 113 30.34 -4.31 -14.26
CA TRP A 113 31.38 -4.02 -15.25
C TRP A 113 32.36 -2.93 -14.78
N ARG A 114 31.89 -1.89 -14.06
CA ARG A 114 32.78 -0.88 -13.45
C ARG A 114 33.56 -1.38 -12.24
N GLY A 115 33.09 -2.41 -11.55
CA GLY A 115 33.80 -3.04 -10.43
C GLY A 115 34.99 -3.91 -10.85
N HIS A 116 35.13 -4.25 -12.14
CA HIS A 116 36.14 -5.19 -12.63
C HIS A 116 37.50 -4.57 -13.01
N ALA A 117 37.78 -3.33 -12.62
CA ALA A 117 39.10 -2.71 -12.78
C ALA A 117 39.96 -2.91 -11.52
N HIS A 118 40.40 -4.13 -11.27
CA HIS A 118 41.60 -4.40 -10.48
C HIS A 118 42.18 -5.76 -10.88
N PRO A 119 43.08 -5.82 -11.88
CA PRO A 119 44.04 -6.91 -11.91
C PRO A 119 44.85 -6.82 -10.61
N ARG A 120 44.80 -7.90 -9.83
CA ARG A 120 45.75 -8.13 -8.74
C ARG A 120 46.95 -8.81 -9.36
N ASP A 121 47.91 -8.00 -9.78
CA ASP A 121 49.30 -8.40 -9.93
C ASP A 121 50.10 -7.78 -8.78
#